data_AF-A0A3D1J7X3-F1
#
_entry.id   AF-A0A3D1J7X3-F1
#
_cell.length_a   1.000
_cell.length_b   1.000
_cell.length_c   1.000
_cell.angle_alpha   90.00
_cell.angle_beta   90.00
_cell.angle_gamma   90.00
#
_symmetry.space_group_name_H-M   'P 1'
#
loop_
_entity.id
_entity.type
_entity.pdbx_description
1 polymer ?
#
loop_
_entity_poly.entity_id
_entity_poly.type
_entity_poly.pdbx_seq_one_letter_code
_entity_poly.pdbx_strand_id
1 'polypeptide(L)'
;LAGNLVGHLVLVDEEITQACIALKFDDKQEDIVVLRHMVLAHHGLLEYGSPVRPRIMEAEILHQIDNLDASMQMMLTSIRLTEPGEYSDRIFGMDNRSFYVPKNV
;
A
#
# COMPACT_ATOMS: atom_id res chain seq x y z
N LEU A 1 10.08 7.54 12.19
CA LEU A 1 11.44 7.02 12.48
C LEU A 1 11.46 5.50 12.42
N ALA A 2 10.82 4.80 13.36
CA ALA A 2 10.78 3.33 13.39
C ALA A 2 10.24 2.71 12.09
N GLY A 3 9.12 3.21 11.55
CA GLY A 3 8.56 2.70 10.29
C GLY A 3 9.52 2.74 9.09
N ASN A 4 10.42 3.73 9.02
CA ASN A 4 11.39 3.83 7.93
C ASN A 4 12.70 3.08 8.22
N LEU A 5 13.10 2.95 9.49
CA LEU A 5 14.37 2.33 9.88
C LEU A 5 14.25 0.82 10.15
N VAL A 6 13.14 0.42 10.80
CA VAL A 6 12.82 -0.99 11.11
C VAL A 6 11.98 -1.59 9.97
N GLY A 7 11.11 -0.79 9.37
CA GLY A 7 10.18 -1.21 8.32
C GLY A 7 8.75 -1.29 8.86
N HIS A 8 7.83 -0.55 8.26
CA HIS A 8 6.43 -0.50 8.71
C HIS A 8 5.73 -1.85 8.60
N LEU A 9 6.07 -2.67 7.59
CA LEU A 9 5.53 -4.02 7.44
C LEU A 9 5.87 -4.92 8.64
N VAL A 10 7.12 -4.86 9.11
CA VAL A 10 7.59 -5.64 10.25
C VAL A 10 6.91 -5.18 11.53
N LEU A 11 6.73 -3.87 11.70
CA LEU A 11 6.03 -3.32 12.86
C LEU A 11 4.56 -3.78 12.90
N VAL A 12 3.86 -3.81 11.76
CA VAL A 12 2.47 -4.30 11.73
C VAL A 12 2.39 -5.80 12.01
N ASP A 13 3.33 -6.60 11.49
CA ASP A 13 3.41 -8.04 11.81
C ASP A 13 3.68 -8.29 13.32
N GLU A 14 4.52 -7.44 13.93
CA GLU A 14 4.78 -7.47 15.37
C GLU A 14 3.50 -7.16 16.16
N GLU A 15 2.73 -6.14 15.79
CA GLU A 15 1.45 -5.81 16.43
C GLU A 15 0.45 -6.97 16.35
N ILE A 16 0.38 -7.67 15.21
CA ILE A 16 -0.45 -8.88 15.07
C ILE A 16 0.02 -9.96 16.05
N THR A 17 1.33 -10.17 16.16
CA THR A 17 1.91 -11.17 17.07
C THR A 17 1.63 -10.81 18.53
N GLN A 18 1.77 -9.54 18.92
CA GLN A 18 1.44 -9.06 20.27
C GLN A 18 -0.05 -9.24 20.59
N ALA A 19 -0.94 -8.98 19.63
CA ALA A 19 -2.37 -9.24 19.78
C ALA A 19 -2.66 -10.73 19.99
N CYS A 20 -1.97 -11.63 19.27
CA CYS A 20 -2.11 -13.08 19.47
C CYS A 20 -1.71 -13.48 20.90
N ILE A 21 -0.60 -12.95 21.42
CA ILE A 21 -0.15 -13.21 22.79
C ILE A 21 -1.20 -12.73 23.81
N ALA A 22 -1.68 -11.50 23.67
CA ALA A 22 -2.66 -10.90 24.59
C ALA A 22 -3.99 -11.68 24.61
N LEU A 23 -4.42 -12.19 23.46
CA LEU A 23 -5.67 -12.93 23.30
C LEU A 23 -5.50 -14.45 23.48
N LYS A 24 -4.28 -14.94 23.73
CA LYS A 24 -3.92 -16.36 23.85
C LYS A 24 -4.27 -17.17 22.60
N PHE A 25 -4.10 -16.57 21.42
CA PHE A 25 -4.12 -17.29 20.16
C PHE A 25 -2.75 -17.91 19.86
N ASP A 26 -2.76 -19.07 19.22
CA ASP A 26 -1.56 -19.69 18.64
C ASP A 26 -1.26 -19.00 17.30
N ASP A 27 -0.12 -18.31 17.23
CA ASP A 27 0.31 -17.53 16.06
C ASP A 27 0.63 -18.39 14.83
N LYS A 28 0.61 -19.72 15.00
CA LYS A 28 0.77 -20.72 13.94
C LYS A 28 -0.55 -21.20 13.36
N GLN A 29 -1.69 -20.77 13.88
CA GLN A 29 -2.98 -21.07 13.26
C GLN A 29 -3.03 -20.51 11.83
N GLU A 30 -3.64 -21.27 10.93
CA GLU A 30 -3.68 -20.96 9.50
C GLU A 30 -4.19 -19.55 9.23
N ASP A 31 -5.33 -19.16 9.84
CA ASP A 31 -5.92 -17.84 9.67
C ASP A 31 -4.96 -16.70 10.04
N ILE A 32 -4.16 -16.88 11.11
CA ILE A 32 -3.18 -15.88 11.55
C ILE A 32 -2.00 -15.84 10.58
N VAL A 33 -1.50 -16.99 10.14
CA VAL A 33 -0.40 -17.06 9.16
C VAL A 33 -0.83 -16.42 7.84
N VAL A 34 -2.06 -16.64 7.40
CA VAL A 34 -2.65 -16.05 6.19
C VAL A 34 -2.79 -14.53 6.33
N LEU A 35 -3.27 -14.04 7.47
CA LEU A 35 -3.35 -12.60 7.76
C LEU A 35 -1.97 -11.94 7.75
N ARG A 36 -0.99 -12.53 8.42
CA ARG A 36 0.40 -12.06 8.43
C ARG A 36 0.98 -12.05 7.02
N HIS A 37 0.72 -13.09 6.22
CA HIS A 37 1.13 -13.12 4.81
C HIS A 37 0.51 -11.98 4.00
N MET A 38 -0.78 -11.67 4.18
CA MET A 38 -1.39 -10.51 3.50
C MET A 38 -0.67 -9.20 3.83
N VAL A 39 -0.41 -8.94 5.12
CA VAL A 39 0.31 -7.75 5.56
C VAL A 39 1.74 -7.74 5.03
N LEU A 40 2.46 -8.84 5.07
CA LEU A 40 3.85 -8.88 4.60
C LEU A 40 3.96 -8.86 3.06
N ALA A 41 2.91 -9.24 2.34
CA ALA A 41 2.94 -9.36 0.88
C ALA A 41 2.34 -8.17 0.13
N HIS A 42 1.58 -7.27 0.78
CA HIS A 42 0.75 -6.28 0.07
C HIS A 42 1.52 -5.26 -0.76
N HIS A 43 2.82 -5.06 -0.53
CA HIS A 43 3.67 -4.26 -1.41
C HIS A 43 3.93 -4.94 -2.77
N GLY A 44 3.57 -6.23 -2.92
CA GLY A 44 3.52 -6.96 -4.18
C GLY A 44 4.88 -7.42 -4.69
N LEU A 45 5.75 -6.47 -5.01
CA LEU A 45 7.05 -6.67 -5.61
C LEU A 45 8.18 -6.48 -4.59
N LEU A 46 9.26 -7.24 -4.76
CA LEU A 46 10.44 -7.10 -3.89
C LEU A 46 11.09 -5.72 -4.09
N GLU A 47 11.03 -5.19 -5.32
CA GLU A 47 11.50 -3.84 -5.64
C GLU A 47 10.71 -2.74 -4.91
N TYR A 48 9.47 -3.02 -4.48
CA TYR A 48 8.63 -2.08 -3.71
C TYR A 48 8.81 -2.25 -2.19
N GLY A 49 9.83 -3.02 -1.77
CA GLY A 49 10.13 -3.27 -0.37
C GLY A 49 9.29 -4.38 0.26
N SER A 50 8.54 -5.15 -0.54
CA SER A 50 7.82 -6.33 -0.04
C SER A 50 8.83 -7.42 0.32
N PRO A 51 8.79 -8.03 1.51
CA PRO A 51 9.62 -9.19 1.85
C PRO A 51 9.24 -10.44 1.05
N VAL A 52 7.95 -10.56 0.68
CA VAL A 52 7.41 -11.67 -0.11
C VAL A 52 6.41 -11.17 -1.13
N ARG A 53 6.17 -11.92 -2.21
CA ARG A 53 5.10 -11.63 -3.15
C ARG A 53 3.76 -12.21 -2.67
N PRO A 54 2.61 -11.66 -3.10
CA PRO A 54 1.31 -12.29 -2.90
C PRO A 54 1.29 -13.73 -3.41
N ARG A 55 0.64 -14.61 -2.65
CA ARG A 55 0.54 -16.07 -2.92
C ARG A 55 -0.86 -16.62 -2.72
N ILE A 56 -1.80 -15.74 -2.39
CA ILE A 56 -3.21 -16.02 -2.19
C ILE A 56 -4.01 -14.88 -2.83
N MET A 57 -5.28 -15.13 -3.13
CA MET A 57 -6.13 -14.20 -3.86
C MET A 57 -6.33 -12.89 -3.10
N GLU A 58 -6.53 -12.96 -1.79
CA GLU A 58 -6.78 -11.83 -0.91
C GLU A 58 -5.58 -10.88 -0.86
N ALA A 59 -4.36 -11.43 -0.79
CA ALA A 59 -3.13 -10.65 -0.81
C ALA A 59 -2.88 -10.01 -2.18
N GLU A 60 -3.23 -10.69 -3.26
CA GLU A 60 -3.11 -10.16 -4.63
C GLU A 60 -4.07 -8.99 -4.85
N ILE A 61 -5.33 -9.15 -4.43
CA ILE A 61 -6.33 -8.09 -4.50
C ILE A 61 -5.91 -6.91 -3.61
N LEU A 62 -5.44 -7.17 -2.39
CA LEU A 62 -4.98 -6.12 -1.47
C LEU A 62 -3.84 -5.31 -2.09
N HIS A 63 -2.86 -5.98 -2.70
CA HIS A 63 -1.77 -5.30 -3.42
C HIS A 63 -2.27 -4.40 -4.54
N GLN A 64 -3.21 -4.88 -5.35
CA GLN A 64 -3.76 -4.10 -6.45
C GLN A 64 -4.54 -2.87 -5.95
N ILE A 65 -5.28 -3.01 -4.84
CA ILE A 65 -5.99 -1.90 -4.21
C ILE A 65 -5.00 -0.87 -3.67
N ASP A 66 -3.93 -1.31 -3.00
CA ASP A 66 -2.90 -0.41 -2.45
C ASP A 66 -2.19 0.40 -3.55
N ASN A 67 -1.78 -0.26 -4.64
CA ASN A 67 -1.21 0.42 -5.82
C ASN A 67 -2.18 1.43 -6.45
N LEU A 68 -3.47 1.07 -6.51
CA LEU A 68 -4.50 1.94 -7.06
C LEU A 68 -4.67 3.17 -6.17
N ASP A 69 -4.77 3.00 -4.85
CA ASP A 69 -4.91 4.11 -3.90
C ASP A 69 -3.70 5.04 -3.98
N ALA A 70 -2.48 4.50 -3.97
CA ALA A 70 -1.27 5.29 -4.13
C ALA A 70 -1.28 6.11 -5.43
N SER A 71 -1.65 5.49 -6.56
CA SER A 71 -1.76 6.16 -7.86
C SER A 71 -2.82 7.27 -7.85
N MET A 72 -3.99 7.01 -7.23
CA MET A 72 -5.07 7.99 -7.12
C MET A 72 -4.70 9.14 -6.18
N GLN A 73 -4.02 8.89 -5.06
CA GLN A 73 -3.54 9.93 -4.16
C GLN A 73 -2.51 10.85 -4.83
N MET A 74 -1.58 10.29 -5.60
CA MET A 74 -0.62 11.06 -6.39
C MET A 74 -1.34 11.95 -7.40
N MET A 75 -2.27 11.38 -8.17
CA MET A 75 -3.07 12.13 -9.14
C MET A 75 -3.89 13.24 -8.47
N LEU A 76 -4.63 12.90 -7.41
CA LEU A 76 -5.51 13.83 -6.69
C LEU A 76 -4.72 14.99 -6.06
N THR A 77 -3.53 14.73 -5.54
CA THR A 77 -2.66 15.77 -4.98
C THR A 77 -2.22 16.75 -6.07
N SER A 78 -1.84 16.25 -7.24
CA SER A 78 -1.42 17.10 -8.36
C SER A 78 -2.59 17.90 -8.95
N ILE A 79 -3.74 17.26 -9.16
CA ILE A 79 -4.96 17.91 -9.68
C ILE A 79 -5.45 19.02 -8.74
N ARG A 80 -5.42 18.83 -7.43
CA ARG A 80 -5.85 19.86 -6.45
C ARG A 80 -5.01 21.13 -6.47
N LEU A 81 -3.81 21.08 -7.01
CA LEU A 81 -2.90 22.22 -7.16
C LEU A 81 -2.95 22.84 -8.56
N THR A 82 -3.81 22.33 -9.44
CA THR A 82 -3.91 22.76 -10.83
C THR A 82 -5.22 23.50 -11.07
N GLU A 83 -5.17 24.62 -11.79
CA GLU A 83 -6.36 25.41 -12.09
C GLU A 83 -7.28 24.68 -13.11
N PRO A 84 -8.62 24.83 -12.99
CA PRO A 84 -9.54 24.24 -13.95
C PRO A 84 -9.30 24.74 -15.37
N GLY A 85 -9.18 23.81 -16.31
CA GLY A 85 -8.86 24.08 -17.70
C GLY A 85 -7.38 23.96 -18.05
N GLU A 86 -6.52 23.59 -17.10
CA GLU A 86 -5.09 23.39 -17.30
C GLU A 86 -4.67 21.92 -17.08
N TYR A 87 -3.43 21.61 -17.44
CA TYR A 87 -2.79 20.33 -17.13
C TYR A 87 -1.96 20.46 -15.87
N SER A 88 -1.95 19.40 -15.07
CA SER A 88 -1.06 19.28 -13.94
C SER A 88 0.40 19.18 -14.36
N ASP A 89 1.31 19.37 -13.42
CA ASP A 89 2.71 18.98 -13.59
C ASP A 89 2.84 17.48 -13.87
N ARG A 90 3.99 17.09 -14.44
CA ARG A 90 4.32 15.68 -14.68
C ARG A 90 4.58 14.96 -13.36
N ILE A 91 3.96 13.80 -13.19
CA ILE A 91 4.08 13.00 -11.97
C ILE A 91 5.02 11.82 -12.22
N PHE A 92 6.19 11.81 -11.58
CA PHE A 92 7.22 10.78 -11.77
C PHE A 92 6.68 9.36 -11.55
N GLY A 93 6.01 9.11 -10.41
CA GLY A 93 5.44 7.80 -10.09
C GLY A 93 4.21 7.40 -10.90
N MET A 94 3.81 8.20 -11.91
CA MET A 94 2.76 7.87 -12.86
C MET A 94 3.26 7.92 -14.31
N ASP A 95 4.47 7.40 -14.55
CA ASP A 95 5.14 7.38 -15.85
C ASP A 95 5.38 8.78 -16.45
N ASN A 96 5.64 9.78 -15.60
CA ASN A 96 5.79 11.18 -15.98
C ASN A 96 4.60 11.76 -16.77
N ARG A 97 3.40 11.21 -16.59
CA ARG A 97 2.17 11.74 -17.17
C ARG A 97 1.74 13.02 -16.47
N SER A 98 1.05 13.89 -17.20
CA SER A 98 0.29 15.02 -16.70
C SER A 98 -1.20 14.78 -16.92
N PHE A 99 -2.05 15.39 -16.10
CA PHE A 99 -3.49 15.16 -16.12
C PHE A 99 -4.25 16.47 -16.31
N TYR A 100 -5.24 16.46 -17.19
CA TYR A 100 -6.08 17.62 -17.44
C TYR A 100 -7.14 17.78 -16.37
N VAL A 101 -7.32 18.99 -15.85
CA VAL A 101 -8.41 19.33 -14.92
C VAL A 101 -9.56 19.97 -15.70
N PRO A 102 -10.75 19.33 -15.78
CA PRO A 102 -11.87 19.91 -16.52
C PRO A 102 -12.41 21.17 -15.84
N LYS A 103 -12.87 22.15 -16.64
CA LYS A 103 -13.38 23.45 -16.14
C LYS A 103 -14.64 23.37 -15.27
N ASN A 104 -15.43 22.30 -15.41
CA ASN A 104 -16.80 22.21 -14.91
C ASN A 104 -17.05 20.96 -14.05
N VAL A 105 -16.02 20.47 -13.36
CA VAL A 105 -16.16 19.39 -12.35
C VAL A 105 -15.97 20.00 -10.98
#